data_AF-A0A0X1U977-F1
#
_entry.id   AF-A0A0X1U977-F1
#
_cell.length_a   1.000
_cell.length_b   1.000
_cell.length_c   1.000
_cell.angle_alpha   90.00
_cell.angle_beta   90.00
_cell.angle_gamma   90.00
#
_symmetry.space_group_name_H-M   'P 1'
#
loop_
_entity.id
_entity.type
_entity.pdbx_description
1 polymer ?
#
loop_
_entity_poly.entity_id
_entity_poly.type
_entity_poly.pdbx_seq_one_letter_code
_entity_poly.pdbx_strand_id
1 'polypeptide(L)'
;MTVNRRIPNYKKMYPSASDEVIKVLKQGARKAIYQEYDLKAETFVLDDEKEKAYFVPSREDSLERLIEADMQFCDEKIDVEETAVKEVMIEKLLDSLKFLAQEEKELINALFYEERSEREYAEQLGVYHNAVHKRKNRIIKKLKVLMTK
;
A
#
# COMPACT_ATOMS: atom_id res chain seq x y z
N MET A 1 19.15 -13.69 -20.62
CA MET A 1 20.05 -12.98 -21.57
C MET A 1 21.40 -12.77 -20.90
N THR A 2 22.52 -13.08 -21.54
CA THR A 2 23.86 -12.95 -20.94
C THR A 2 24.30 -11.50 -20.99
N VAL A 3 23.97 -10.71 -19.96
CA VAL A 3 24.38 -9.30 -19.93
C VAL A 3 25.89 -9.22 -19.67
N ASN A 4 26.58 -8.48 -20.54
CA ASN A 4 28.04 -8.42 -20.55
C ASN A 4 28.53 -7.55 -19.38
N ARG A 5 28.96 -8.20 -18.29
CA ARG A 5 29.45 -7.55 -17.04
C ARG A 5 30.78 -6.81 -17.18
N ARG A 6 31.29 -6.67 -18.40
CA ARG A 6 32.61 -6.12 -18.69
C ARG A 6 32.49 -4.63 -18.97
N ILE A 7 33.34 -3.84 -18.32
CA ILE A 7 33.46 -2.41 -18.60
C ILE A 7 33.86 -2.24 -20.08
N PRO A 8 33.12 -1.45 -20.87
CA PRO A 8 33.47 -1.19 -22.27
C PRO A 8 34.86 -0.59 -22.41
N ASN A 9 35.55 -0.92 -23.50
CA ASN A 9 36.86 -0.34 -23.78
C ASN A 9 36.71 1.08 -24.34
N TYR A 10 36.50 2.04 -23.45
CA TYR A 10 36.27 3.44 -23.80
C TYR A 10 37.41 4.09 -24.59
N LYS A 11 38.66 3.64 -24.39
CA LYS A 11 39.82 4.17 -25.14
C LYS A 11 39.78 3.80 -26.62
N LYS A 12 39.21 2.63 -26.95
CA LYS A 12 38.96 2.21 -28.33
C LYS A 12 37.75 2.92 -28.95
N MET A 13 36.70 3.15 -28.15
CA MET A 13 35.46 3.79 -28.62
C MET A 13 35.63 5.30 -28.82
N TYR A 14 36.43 5.96 -27.99
CA TYR A 14 36.68 7.39 -28.02
C TYR A 14 38.19 7.68 -28.02
N PRO A 15 38.89 7.45 -29.15
CA PRO A 15 40.35 7.65 -29.23
C PRO A 15 40.79 9.11 -29.03
N SER A 16 39.91 10.07 -29.32
CA SER A 16 40.15 11.51 -29.18
C SER A 16 39.82 12.07 -27.79
N ALA A 17 39.24 11.27 -26.90
CA ALA A 17 38.90 11.72 -25.56
C ALA A 17 40.15 11.78 -24.66
N SER A 18 40.20 12.77 -23.76
CA SER A 18 41.27 12.86 -22.78
C SER A 18 41.22 11.71 -21.78
N ASP A 19 42.36 11.38 -21.18
CA ASP A 19 42.45 10.30 -20.19
C ASP A 19 41.55 10.56 -18.97
N GLU A 20 41.30 11.83 -18.61
CA GLU A 20 40.37 12.22 -17.56
C GLU A 20 38.93 11.82 -17.89
N VAL A 21 38.47 12.09 -19.12
CA VAL A 21 37.14 11.70 -19.59
C VAL A 21 37.02 10.17 -19.61
N ILE A 22 38.05 9.47 -20.08
CA ILE A 22 38.08 8.00 -20.09
C ILE A 22 37.99 7.43 -18.66
N LYS A 23 38.67 8.06 -17.68
CA LYS A 23 38.61 7.65 -16.27
C LYS A 23 37.20 7.80 -15.70
N VAL A 24 36.55 8.94 -15.95
CA VAL A 24 35.17 9.19 -15.51
C VAL A 24 34.19 8.18 -16.14
N LEU A 25 34.33 7.90 -17.44
CA LEU A 25 33.51 6.91 -18.13
C LEU A 25 33.66 5.51 -17.51
N LYS A 26 34.88 5.08 -17.20
CA LYS A 26 35.12 3.81 -16.51
C LYS A 26 34.49 3.76 -15.12
N GLN A 27 34.57 4.84 -14.36
CA GLN A 27 33.95 4.93 -13.03
C GLN A 27 32.43 4.85 -13.13
N GLY A 28 31.82 5.61 -14.05
CA GLY A 28 30.38 5.57 -14.30
C GLY A 28 29.90 4.18 -14.72
N ALA A 29 30.61 3.54 -15.64
CA ALA A 29 30.30 2.17 -16.08
C ALA A 29 30.38 1.16 -14.94
N ARG A 30 31.41 1.25 -14.09
CA ARG A 30 31.54 0.34 -12.94
C ARG A 30 30.41 0.57 -11.93
N LYS A 31 30.03 1.83 -11.69
CA LYS A 31 28.91 2.18 -10.82
C LYS A 31 27.58 1.65 -11.37
N ALA A 32 27.33 1.80 -12.67
CA ALA A 32 26.15 1.26 -13.33
C ALA A 32 26.07 -0.27 -13.20
N ILE A 33 27.17 -0.99 -13.49
CA ILE A 33 27.24 -2.45 -13.32
C ILE A 33 26.96 -2.86 -11.87
N TYR A 34 27.52 -2.11 -10.91
CA TYR A 34 27.33 -2.40 -9.49
C TYR A 34 25.85 -2.28 -9.06
N GLN A 35 25.17 -1.22 -9.49
CA GLN A 35 23.76 -0.98 -9.18
C GLN A 35 22.81 -1.92 -9.91
N GLU A 36 23.09 -2.20 -11.18
CA GLU A 36 22.22 -3.06 -11.99
C GLU A 36 22.36 -4.54 -11.62
N TYR A 37 23.58 -5.00 -11.29
CA TYR A 37 23.90 -6.42 -11.15
C TYR A 37 24.52 -6.78 -9.80
N ASP A 38 25.66 -6.19 -9.44
CA ASP A 38 26.44 -6.70 -8.31
C ASP A 38 25.68 -6.65 -6.98
N LEU A 39 24.82 -5.64 -6.77
CA LEU A 39 23.95 -5.56 -5.60
C LEU A 39 22.89 -6.67 -5.56
N LYS A 40 22.47 -7.16 -6.74
CA LYS A 40 21.36 -8.10 -6.91
C LYS A 40 21.81 -9.55 -7.10
N ALA A 41 23.12 -9.80 -7.10
CA ALA A 41 23.69 -11.12 -7.31
C ALA A 41 24.36 -11.66 -6.05
N GLU A 42 24.12 -12.93 -5.76
CA GLU A 42 24.88 -13.67 -4.75
C GLU A 42 26.28 -14.00 -5.30
N THR A 43 27.29 -13.91 -4.44
CA THR A 43 28.68 -14.22 -4.83
C THR A 43 29.34 -15.13 -3.81
N PHE A 44 30.32 -15.90 -4.29
CA PHE A 44 31.19 -16.70 -3.44
C PHE A 44 32.61 -16.14 -3.55
N VAL A 45 33.22 -15.84 -2.42
CA VAL A 45 34.62 -15.41 -2.35
C VAL A 45 35.43 -16.57 -1.82
N LEU A 46 36.37 -17.05 -2.63
CA LEU A 46 37.33 -18.08 -2.24
C LEU A 46 38.54 -17.40 -1.60
N ASP A 47 38.88 -17.84 -0.39
CA ASP A 47 40.14 -17.51 0.28
C ASP A 47 41.06 -18.72 0.15
N ASP A 48 41.90 -18.69 -0.89
CA ASP A 48 42.82 -19.77 -1.25
C ASP A 48 43.86 -20.02 -0.14
N GLU A 49 44.22 -19.00 0.65
CA GLU A 49 45.18 -19.14 1.75
C GLU A 49 44.59 -19.86 2.97
N LYS A 50 43.27 -19.75 3.18
CA LYS A 50 42.56 -20.38 4.30
C LYS A 50 41.75 -21.61 3.90
N GLU A 51 41.79 -22.02 2.64
CA GLU A 51 40.96 -23.07 2.03
C GLU A 51 39.47 -22.91 2.38
N LYS A 52 38.96 -21.68 2.39
CA LYS A 52 37.58 -21.37 2.81
C LYS A 52 36.84 -20.58 1.76
N ALA A 53 35.58 -20.95 1.54
CA ALA A 53 34.64 -20.20 0.72
C ALA A 53 33.70 -19.38 1.61
N TYR A 54 33.53 -18.11 1.30
CA TYR A 54 32.59 -17.21 1.95
C TYR A 54 31.42 -16.92 1.02
N PHE A 55 30.20 -17.21 1.47
CA PHE A 55 28.98 -16.82 0.77
C PHE A 55 28.64 -15.36 1.10
N VAL A 56 28.46 -14.55 0.05
CA VAL A 56 28.04 -13.16 0.15
C VAL A 56 26.64 -13.07 -0.44
N PRO A 57 25.60 -12.86 0.40
CA PRO A 57 24.22 -12.74 -0.07
C PRO A 57 24.05 -11.46 -0.90
N SER A 58 23.04 -11.45 -1.77
CA SER A 58 22.63 -10.22 -2.46
C SER A 58 22.11 -9.20 -1.46
N ARG A 59 22.28 -7.92 -1.79
CA ARG A 59 21.83 -6.78 -0.97
C ARG A 59 20.51 -6.21 -1.45
N GLU A 60 20.21 -6.38 -2.73
CA GLU A 60 19.01 -5.94 -3.39
C GLU A 60 18.41 -7.09 -4.20
N ASP A 61 17.20 -6.87 -4.66
CA ASP A 61 16.49 -7.78 -5.55
C ASP A 61 15.92 -7.02 -6.74
N SER A 62 15.72 -7.69 -7.86
CA SER A 62 15.12 -7.09 -9.04
C SER A 62 13.61 -6.99 -8.87
N LEU A 63 13.05 -5.79 -9.06
CA LEU A 63 11.60 -5.55 -9.03
C LEU A 63 10.85 -6.50 -9.99
N GLU A 64 11.38 -6.73 -11.18
CA GLU A 64 10.77 -7.66 -12.17
C GLU A 64 10.62 -9.07 -11.59
N ARG A 65 11.67 -9.63 -10.96
CA ARG A 65 11.61 -10.93 -10.29
C ARG A 65 10.61 -10.95 -9.13
N LEU A 66 10.53 -9.85 -8.37
CA LEU A 66 9.58 -9.72 -7.26
C LEU A 66 8.14 -9.74 -7.76
N ILE A 67 7.87 -9.06 -8.89
CA ILE A 67 6.56 -9.07 -9.56
C ILE A 67 6.25 -10.46 -10.12
N GLU A 68 7.20 -11.11 -10.80
CA GLU A 68 7.02 -12.47 -11.33
C GLU A 68 6.76 -13.51 -10.23
N ALA A 69 7.28 -13.27 -9.02
CA ALA A 69 7.06 -14.11 -7.85
C ALA A 69 5.78 -13.76 -7.06
N ASP A 70 4.96 -12.82 -7.55
CA ASP A 70 3.79 -12.27 -6.86
C ASP A 70 4.11 -11.83 -5.41
N MET A 71 5.30 -11.27 -5.18
CA MET A 71 5.70 -10.83 -3.84
C MET A 71 4.85 -9.63 -3.42
N GLN A 72 4.11 -9.80 -2.32
CA GLN A 72 3.32 -8.74 -1.71
C GLN A 72 4.17 -7.94 -0.70
N PHE A 73 4.10 -6.62 -0.78
CA PHE A 73 4.72 -5.71 0.18
C PHE A 73 3.63 -5.14 1.09
N CYS A 74 3.85 -5.19 2.40
CA CYS A 74 2.93 -4.55 3.35
C CYS A 74 2.98 -3.03 3.16
N ASP A 75 1.82 -2.41 2.93
CA ASP A 75 1.68 -0.97 3.13
C ASP A 75 1.42 -0.75 4.62
N GLU A 76 2.40 -0.20 5.35
CA GLU A 76 2.28 0.07 6.79
C GLU A 76 1.07 0.98 7.14
N LYS A 77 0.51 1.69 6.17
CA LYS A 77 -0.67 2.55 6.36
C LYS A 77 -1.99 1.81 6.23
N ILE A 78 -2.00 0.61 5.64
CA ILE A 78 -3.21 -0.15 5.34
C ILE A 78 -3.16 -1.46 6.11
N ASP A 79 -3.87 -1.50 7.23
CA ASP A 79 -4.16 -2.75 7.90
C ASP A 79 -5.22 -3.53 7.10
N VAL A 80 -4.77 -4.59 6.44
CA VAL A 80 -5.62 -5.45 5.60
C VAL A 80 -6.69 -6.14 6.44
N GLU A 81 -6.37 -6.53 7.69
CA GLU A 81 -7.34 -7.13 8.60
C GLU A 81 -8.41 -6.11 8.98
N GLU A 82 -8.00 -4.88 9.33
CA GLU A 82 -8.93 -3.82 9.66
C GLU A 82 -9.82 -3.45 8.46
N THR A 83 -9.26 -3.46 7.25
CA THR A 83 -9.99 -3.18 6.00
C THR A 83 -11.03 -4.26 5.73
N ALA A 84 -10.65 -5.54 5.81
CA ALA A 84 -11.58 -6.65 5.62
C ALA A 84 -12.69 -6.65 6.68
N VAL A 85 -12.35 -6.36 7.94
CA VAL A 85 -13.33 -6.22 9.02
C VAL A 85 -14.29 -5.06 8.75
N LYS A 86 -13.79 -3.90 8.30
CA LYS A 86 -14.62 -2.74 7.92
C LYS A 86 -15.59 -3.08 6.80
N GLU A 87 -15.14 -3.76 5.74
CA GLU A 87 -15.99 -4.17 4.61
C GLU A 87 -17.15 -5.07 5.07
N VAL A 88 -16.86 -6.09 5.87
CA VAL A 88 -17.89 -6.97 6.45
C VAL A 88 -18.86 -6.20 7.34
N MET A 89 -18.37 -5.23 8.12
CA MET A 89 -19.25 -4.39 8.95
C MET A 89 -20.16 -3.49 8.10
N ILE A 90 -19.64 -2.92 7.00
CA ILE A 90 -20.41 -2.09 6.07
C ILE A 90 -21.50 -2.91 5.40
N GLU A 91 -21.19 -4.11 4.92
CA GLU A 91 -22.15 -5.01 4.28
C GLU A 91 -23.32 -5.34 5.25
N LYS A 92 -22.98 -5.73 6.49
CA LYS A 92 -23.99 -6.00 7.54
C LYS A 92 -24.85 -4.77 7.87
N LEU A 93 -24.25 -3.59 7.89
CA LEU A 93 -24.98 -2.35 8.12
C LEU A 93 -25.94 -2.05 6.97
N LEU A 94 -25.50 -2.17 5.72
CA LEU A 94 -26.33 -1.98 4.53
C LEU A 94 -27.53 -2.92 4.51
N ASP A 95 -27.33 -4.20 4.87
CA ASP A 95 -28.42 -5.15 5.01
C ASP A 95 -29.37 -4.79 6.14
N SER A 96 -28.85 -4.36 7.30
CA SER A 96 -29.65 -3.91 8.43
C SER A 96 -30.50 -2.69 8.12
N LEU A 97 -29.97 -1.75 7.32
CA LEU A 97 -30.68 -0.54 6.89
C LEU A 97 -31.94 -0.88 6.06
N LYS A 98 -31.97 -2.01 5.33
CA LYS A 98 -33.14 -2.42 4.55
C LYS A 98 -34.38 -2.63 5.42
N PHE A 99 -34.20 -3.08 6.67
CA PHE A 99 -35.27 -3.34 7.65
C PHE A 99 -35.75 -2.11 8.45
N LEU A 100 -35.17 -0.94 8.20
CA LEU A 100 -35.69 0.30 8.76
C LEU A 100 -36.97 0.72 8.05
N ALA A 101 -37.92 1.25 8.82
CA ALA A 101 -39.11 1.88 8.29
C ALA A 101 -38.74 3.18 7.54
N GLN A 102 -39.64 3.66 6.69
CA GLN A 102 -39.38 4.85 5.86
C GLN A 102 -38.99 6.08 6.70
N GLU A 103 -39.74 6.38 7.76
CA GLU A 103 -39.43 7.48 8.69
C GLU A 103 -38.08 7.32 9.40
N GLU A 104 -37.67 6.06 9.68
CA GLU A 104 -36.38 5.77 10.30
C GLU A 104 -35.23 6.02 9.32
N LYS A 105 -35.41 5.62 8.05
CA LYS A 105 -34.43 5.87 6.98
C LYS A 105 -34.26 7.36 6.71
N GLU A 106 -35.36 8.12 6.68
CA GLU A 106 -35.33 9.57 6.48
C GLU A 106 -34.52 10.27 7.58
N LEU A 107 -34.73 9.89 8.84
CA LEU A 107 -33.94 10.44 9.95
C LEU A 107 -32.45 10.07 9.84
N ILE A 108 -32.12 8.83 9.45
CA ILE A 108 -30.72 8.42 9.26
C ILE A 108 -30.08 9.18 8.09
N ASN A 109 -30.79 9.34 6.98
CA ASN A 109 -30.32 10.10 5.81
C ASN A 109 -30.03 11.55 6.17
N ALA A 110 -30.99 12.22 6.83
CA ALA A 110 -30.82 13.61 7.24
C ALA A 110 -29.60 13.80 8.15
N LEU A 111 -29.40 12.91 9.13
CA LEU A 111 -28.31 13.08 10.11
C LEU A 111 -26.93 12.66 9.59
N PHE A 112 -26.85 11.58 8.81
CA PHE A 112 -25.55 10.94 8.49
C PHE A 112 -25.13 11.11 7.02
N TYR A 113 -26.05 11.42 6.10
CA TYR A 113 -25.74 11.62 4.68
C TYR A 113 -25.87 13.08 4.27
N GLU A 114 -26.85 13.80 4.82
CA GLU A 114 -27.07 15.23 4.58
C GLU A 114 -26.38 16.12 5.64
N GLU A 115 -25.73 15.52 6.64
CA GLU A 115 -25.01 16.19 7.74
C GLU A 115 -25.85 17.22 8.53
N ARG A 116 -27.17 17.05 8.56
CA ARG A 116 -28.06 17.95 9.29
C ARG A 116 -28.01 17.66 10.78
N SER A 117 -28.07 18.70 11.59
CA SER A 117 -28.11 18.55 13.04
C SER A 117 -29.47 18.04 13.51
N GLU A 118 -29.50 17.40 14.69
CA GLU A 118 -30.76 17.00 15.33
C GLU A 118 -31.69 18.19 15.59
N ARG A 119 -31.15 19.40 15.77
CA ARG A 119 -31.92 20.63 16.00
C ARG A 119 -32.60 21.09 14.72
N GLU A 120 -31.86 21.20 13.62
CA GLU A 120 -32.41 21.60 12.32
C GLU A 120 -33.49 20.62 11.83
N TYR A 121 -33.25 19.32 12.02
CA TYR A 121 -34.25 18.30 11.68
C TYR A 121 -35.49 18.36 12.58
N ALA A 122 -35.33 18.67 13.87
CA ALA A 122 -36.45 18.85 14.79
C ALA A 122 -37.28 20.09 14.45
N GLU A 123 -36.63 21.21 14.10
CA GLU A 123 -37.28 22.44 13.65
C GLU A 123 -38.12 22.21 12.39
N GLN A 124 -37.59 21.49 11.40
CA GLN A 124 -38.34 21.13 10.19
C GLN A 124 -39.60 20.32 10.51
N LEU A 125 -39.52 19.41 11.48
CA LEU A 125 -40.65 18.57 11.89
C LEU A 125 -41.61 19.25 12.87
N GLY A 126 -41.28 20.46 13.37
CA GLY A 126 -42.06 21.14 14.40
C GLY A 126 -42.09 20.39 15.74
N VAL A 127 -41.05 19.59 16.03
CA VAL A 127 -40.93 18.80 17.27
C VAL A 127 -39.79 19.30 18.13
N TYR A 128 -39.81 18.93 19.41
CA TYR A 128 -38.69 19.23 20.30
C TYR A 128 -37.47 18.35 19.98
N HIS A 129 -36.26 18.93 20.06
CA HIS A 129 -34.98 18.24 19.84
C HIS A 129 -34.89 16.86 20.51
N ASN A 130 -35.30 16.74 21.78
CA ASN A 130 -35.24 15.46 22.51
C ASN A 130 -36.10 14.35 21.87
N ALA A 131 -37.15 14.69 21.11
CA ALA A 131 -37.93 13.70 20.38
C ALA A 131 -37.09 13.06 19.25
N VAL A 132 -36.37 13.87 18.49
CA VAL A 132 -35.43 13.41 17.45
C VAL A 132 -34.30 12.60 18.08
N HIS A 133 -33.71 13.09 19.17
CA HIS A 133 -32.66 12.37 19.90
C HIS A 133 -33.09 10.96 20.34
N LYS A 134 -34.30 10.85 20.93
CA LYS A 134 -34.86 9.56 21.35
C LYS A 134 -35.12 8.63 20.16
N ARG A 135 -35.61 9.16 19.03
CA ARG A 135 -35.82 8.40 17.79
C ARG A 135 -34.49 7.88 17.23
N LYS A 136 -33.49 8.75 17.09
CA LYS A 136 -32.13 8.38 16.65
C LYS A 136 -31.56 7.23 17.49
N ASN A 137 -31.60 7.37 18.82
CA ASN A 137 -31.07 6.34 19.72
C ASN A 137 -31.83 5.00 19.63
N ARG A 138 -33.15 5.03 19.34
CA ARG A 138 -33.94 3.81 19.11
C ARG A 138 -33.50 3.13 17.81
N ILE A 139 -33.30 3.89 16.74
CA ILE A 139 -32.85 3.37 15.44
C ILE A 139 -31.45 2.76 15.57
N ILE A 140 -30.51 3.44 16.23
CA ILE A 140 -29.16 2.92 16.45
C ILE A 140 -29.20 1.60 17.22
N LYS A 141 -30.02 1.51 18.28
CA LYS A 141 -30.22 0.24 19.02
C LYS A 141 -30.81 -0.86 18.14
N LYS A 142 -31.78 -0.53 17.28
CA LYS A 142 -32.39 -1.46 16.33
C LYS A 142 -31.34 -1.98 15.32
N LEU A 143 -30.55 -1.09 14.72
CA LEU A 143 -29.45 -1.46 13.81
C LEU A 143 -28.43 -2.35 14.50
N LYS A 144 -28.03 -2.03 15.74
CA LYS A 144 -27.10 -2.87 16.50
C LYS A 144 -27.63 -4.30 16.70
N VAL A 145 -28.93 -4.45 17.00
CA VAL A 145 -29.55 -5.78 17.15
C VAL A 145 -29.62 -6.51 15.80
N LEU A 146 -29.91 -5.80 14.70
CA LEU A 146 -29.96 -6.39 13.35
C LEU A 146 -28.58 -6.87 12.88
N MET A 147 -27.51 -6.13 13.17
CA MET A 147 -26.14 -6.50 12.79
C MET A 147 -25.56 -7.68 13.60
N THR A 148 -26.14 -7.97 14.78
CA THR A 148 -25.76 -9.11 15.61
C THR A 148 -26.55 -10.39 15.31
N LYS A 149 -27.61 -10.29 14.51
CA LYS A 149 -28.38 -11.45 14.04
C LYS A 149 -27.70 -12.05 12.82
#